data_AF-A0A2E8AIT7-F1
#
_entry.id   AF-A0A2E8AIT7-F1
#
_cell.length_a   1.000
_cell.length_b   1.000
_cell.length_c   1.000
_cell.angle_alpha   90.00
_cell.angle_beta   90.00
_cell.angle_gamma   90.00
#
_symmetry.space_group_name_H-M   'P 1'
#
loop_
_entity.id
_entity.type
_entity.pdbx_description
1 polymer ?
#
loop_
_entity_poly.entity_id
_entity_poly.type
_entity_poly.pdbx_seq_one_letter_code
_entity_poly.pdbx_strand_id
1 'polypeptide(L)'
;ISFSHVFFPSYELAESFLIDMKSETDESKIDDLIKSGGIVFPYQKNYSKKTYSFILGHFGEKGTSNIFSLDKETKEWQGPIQSSLGYHLVRIFNYTKLKQLDLDQVLTIVRRDYFEDLRKSETNTIINNKVNEYNISDRINN
;
A
#
# COMPACT_ATOMS: atom_id res chain seq x y z
N ILE A 1 1.54 7.76 4.55
CA ILE A 1 2.74 6.92 4.41
C ILE A 1 2.68 6.15 3.09
N SER A 2 3.83 5.88 2.48
CA SER A 2 3.96 4.98 1.33
C SER A 2 4.99 3.89 1.65
N PHE A 3 4.61 2.63 1.46
CA PHE A 3 5.46 1.47 1.75
C PHE A 3 5.06 0.25 0.91
N SER A 4 5.98 -0.71 0.78
CA SER A 4 5.70 -2.07 0.32
C SER A 4 5.83 -3.04 1.48
N HIS A 5 5.15 -4.18 1.38
CA HIS A 5 5.33 -5.25 2.37
C HIS A 5 5.35 -6.65 1.74
N VAL A 6 5.99 -7.58 2.46
CA VAL A 6 5.94 -9.03 2.20
C VAL A 6 5.29 -9.70 3.41
N PHE A 7 4.36 -10.61 3.18
CA PHE A 7 3.55 -11.24 4.24
C PHE A 7 3.96 -12.69 4.48
N PHE A 8 4.00 -13.08 5.75
CA PHE A 8 4.41 -14.39 6.22
C PHE A 8 3.41 -14.93 7.26
N PRO A 9 3.11 -16.24 7.25
CA PRO A 9 2.16 -16.83 8.19
C PRO A 9 2.74 -16.96 9.61
N SER A 10 4.06 -16.98 9.77
CA SER A 10 4.73 -17.09 11.08
C SER A 10 5.86 -16.08 11.24
N TYR A 11 6.24 -15.84 12.50
CA TYR A 11 7.29 -14.91 12.87
C TYR A 11 8.66 -15.41 12.38
N GLU A 12 8.92 -16.70 12.58
CA GLU A 12 10.20 -17.34 12.31
C GLU A 12 10.55 -17.28 10.83
N LEU A 13 9.56 -17.47 9.96
CA LEU A 13 9.74 -17.33 8.52
C LEU A 13 10.08 -15.90 8.14
N ALA A 14 9.37 -14.91 8.69
CA ALA A 14 9.64 -13.50 8.43
C ALA A 14 11.02 -13.08 8.94
N GLU A 15 11.41 -13.56 10.13
CA GLU A 15 12.70 -13.23 10.74
C GLU A 15 13.87 -13.84 9.97
N SER A 16 13.81 -15.14 9.65
CA SER A 16 14.81 -15.80 8.81
C SER A 16 14.99 -15.06 7.49
N PHE A 17 13.87 -14.69 6.85
CA PHE A 17 13.89 -13.99 5.57
C PHE A 17 14.55 -12.60 5.67
N LEU A 18 14.30 -11.88 6.77
CA LEU A 18 14.92 -10.58 7.01
C LEU A 18 16.43 -10.70 7.25
N ILE A 19 16.87 -11.76 7.94
CA ILE A 19 18.29 -12.05 8.16
C ILE A 19 18.98 -12.34 6.83
N ASP A 20 18.42 -13.24 6.02
CA ASP A 20 18.95 -13.57 4.70
C ASP A 20 19.08 -12.31 3.83
N MET A 21 18.02 -11.51 3.81
CA MET A 21 17.99 -10.26 3.05
C MET A 21 19.05 -9.25 3.51
N LYS A 22 19.27 -9.10 4.82
CA LYS A 22 20.29 -8.18 5.37
C LYS A 22 21.73 -8.68 5.15
N SER A 23 21.91 -9.97 4.95
CA SER A 23 23.21 -10.58 4.68
C SER A 23 23.60 -10.50 3.20
N GLU A 24 22.62 -10.31 2.31
CA GLU A 24 22.84 -10.15 0.89
C GLU A 24 23.21 -8.70 0.55
N THR A 25 24.17 -8.53 -0.35
CA THR A 25 24.65 -7.22 -0.81
C THR A 25 24.26 -6.92 -2.25
N ASP A 26 23.84 -7.95 -2.99
CA ASP A 26 23.35 -7.85 -4.36
C ASP A 26 21.85 -7.49 -4.36
N GLU A 27 21.53 -6.26 -4.77
CA GLU A 27 20.17 -5.76 -4.88
C GLU A 27 19.28 -6.63 -5.79
N SER A 28 19.82 -7.26 -6.83
CA SER A 28 19.04 -8.12 -7.73
C SER A 28 18.56 -9.38 -7.01
N LYS A 29 19.43 -9.99 -6.19
CA LYS A 29 19.07 -11.18 -5.42
C LYS A 29 18.10 -10.86 -4.30
N ILE A 30 18.25 -9.70 -3.67
CA ILE A 30 17.27 -9.17 -2.72
C ILE A 30 15.90 -9.04 -3.38
N ASP A 31 15.83 -8.46 -4.57
CA ASP A 31 14.58 -8.31 -5.31
C ASP A 31 13.95 -9.67 -5.68
N ASP A 32 14.77 -10.65 -6.08
CA ASP A 32 14.30 -11.99 -6.40
C ASP A 32 13.81 -12.75 -5.17
N LEU A 33 14.50 -12.58 -4.03
CA LEU A 33 14.00 -13.02 -2.73
C LEU A 33 12.63 -12.39 -2.46
N ILE A 34 12.48 -11.06 -2.52
CA ILE A 34 11.20 -10.39 -2.23
C ILE A 34 10.06 -10.86 -3.16
N LYS A 35 10.35 -11.12 -4.44
CA LYS A 35 9.35 -11.61 -5.41
C LYS A 35 8.93 -13.05 -5.14
N SER A 36 9.86 -13.90 -4.71
CA SER A 36 9.64 -15.33 -4.45
C SER A 36 9.23 -15.63 -3.01
N GLY A 37 9.49 -14.70 -2.09
CA GLY A 37 9.26 -14.82 -0.67
C GLY A 37 7.85 -14.41 -0.23
N GLY A 38 7.43 -14.98 0.90
CA GLY A 38 6.12 -14.73 1.49
C GLY A 38 4.95 -15.35 0.72
N ILE A 39 3.74 -15.08 1.20
CA ILE A 39 2.48 -15.52 0.59
C ILE A 39 1.56 -14.33 0.28
N VAL A 40 0.49 -14.59 -0.46
CA VAL A 40 -0.49 -13.56 -0.81
C VAL A 40 -1.17 -13.04 0.45
N PHE A 41 -1.06 -11.74 0.69
CA PHE A 41 -1.86 -11.04 1.67
C PHE A 41 -3.23 -10.69 1.05
N PRO A 42 -4.35 -10.79 1.78
CA PRO A 42 -5.68 -10.50 1.22
C PRO A 42 -5.87 -9.05 0.73
N TYR A 43 -5.03 -8.14 1.16
CA TYR A 43 -5.05 -6.73 0.76
C TYR A 43 -3.91 -6.39 -0.22
N GLN A 44 -3.75 -5.11 -0.54
CA GLN A 44 -2.71 -4.63 -1.47
C GLN A 44 -1.29 -4.89 -0.96
N LYS A 45 -0.35 -5.26 -1.83
CA LYS A 45 1.08 -5.40 -1.48
C LYS A 45 1.81 -4.06 -1.32
N ASN A 46 1.31 -3.03 -2.02
CA ASN A 46 1.93 -1.70 -2.10
C ASN A 46 0.94 -0.62 -1.67
N TYR A 47 1.40 0.28 -0.81
CA TYR A 47 0.61 1.38 -0.25
C TYR A 47 1.23 2.69 -0.72
N SER A 48 0.46 3.52 -1.42
CA SER A 48 0.88 4.87 -1.83
C SER A 48 0.03 5.93 -1.16
N LYS A 49 0.68 6.85 -0.43
CA LYS A 49 0.07 8.01 0.24
C LYS A 49 -1.15 7.65 1.10
N LYS A 50 -1.09 6.56 1.86
CA LYS A 50 -2.19 6.08 2.70
C LYS A 50 -2.19 6.72 4.10
N THR A 51 -3.39 6.94 4.62
CA THR A 51 -3.64 7.50 5.96
C THR A 51 -3.49 6.44 7.04
N TYR A 52 -3.36 6.86 8.30
CA TYR A 52 -3.33 5.94 9.45
C TYR A 52 -4.58 5.05 9.50
N SER A 53 -5.78 5.63 9.32
CA SER A 53 -7.05 4.90 9.33
C SER A 53 -7.14 3.83 8.24
N PHE A 54 -6.58 4.09 7.05
CA PHE A 54 -6.55 3.10 5.98
C PHE A 54 -5.61 1.93 6.33
N ILE A 55 -4.44 2.20 6.91
CA ILE A 55 -3.53 1.15 7.36
C ILE A 55 -4.16 0.34 8.51
N LEU A 56 -4.84 1.01 9.45
CA LEU A 56 -5.56 0.39 10.56
C LEU A 56 -6.55 -0.69 10.10
N GLY A 57 -7.32 -0.40 9.05
CA GLY A 57 -8.28 -1.37 8.51
C GLY A 57 -7.64 -2.65 7.96
N HIS A 58 -6.38 -2.62 7.53
CA HIS A 58 -5.70 -3.77 6.93
C HIS A 58 -4.78 -4.52 7.90
N PHE A 59 -4.11 -3.79 8.81
CA PHE A 59 -3.06 -4.36 9.68
C PHE A 59 -3.47 -4.46 11.16
N GLY A 60 -4.63 -3.91 11.52
CA GLY A 60 -5.05 -3.79 12.91
C GLY A 60 -4.21 -2.79 13.70
N GLU A 61 -4.57 -2.58 14.96
CA GLU A 61 -3.98 -1.53 15.80
C GLU A 61 -2.48 -1.76 16.02
N LYS A 62 -2.08 -2.96 16.47
CA LYS A 62 -0.68 -3.30 16.73
C LYS A 62 0.19 -3.16 15.48
N GLY A 63 -0.24 -3.72 14.35
CA GLY A 63 0.50 -3.66 13.10
C GLY A 63 0.65 -2.23 12.61
N THR A 64 -0.42 -1.43 12.69
CA THR A 64 -0.41 -0.04 12.26
C THR A 64 0.50 0.82 13.14
N SER A 65 0.39 0.72 14.46
CA SER A 65 1.26 1.44 15.39
C SER A 65 2.74 1.12 15.15
N ASN A 66 3.06 -0.15 14.87
CA ASN A 66 4.43 -0.56 14.55
C ASN A 66 4.90 0.02 13.22
N ILE A 67 4.10 -0.06 12.14
CA ILE A 67 4.43 0.52 10.83
C ILE A 67 4.74 2.01 10.93
N PHE A 68 3.94 2.77 11.69
CA PHE A 68 4.15 4.21 11.85
C PHE A 68 5.31 4.55 12.81
N SER A 69 5.73 3.60 13.65
CA SER A 69 6.89 3.73 14.54
C SER A 69 8.21 3.38 13.88
N LEU A 70 8.19 2.69 12.73
CA LEU A 70 9.39 2.35 11.97
C LEU A 70 10.23 3.58 11.62
N ASP A 71 11.52 3.33 11.41
CA ASP A 71 12.44 4.35 10.92
C ASP A 71 12.08 4.70 9.48
N LYS A 72 11.94 6.01 9.21
CA LYS A 72 11.54 6.56 7.91
C LYS A 72 12.74 7.05 7.11
N GLU A 73 13.92 7.13 7.71
CA GLU A 73 15.13 7.65 7.08
C GLU A 73 15.89 6.57 6.32
N THR A 74 15.64 5.31 6.67
CA THR A 74 16.18 4.13 5.99
C THR A 74 15.28 3.66 4.86
N LYS A 75 15.91 3.22 3.76
CA LYS A 75 15.25 2.51 2.64
C LYS A 75 15.34 0.99 2.80
N GLU A 76 15.67 0.49 3.98
CA GLU A 76 15.77 -0.94 4.26
C GLU A 76 14.42 -1.55 4.61
N TRP A 77 14.34 -2.87 4.48
CA TRP A 77 13.22 -3.64 4.98
C TRP A 77 13.31 -3.81 6.50
N GLN A 78 12.16 -3.67 7.17
CA GLN A 78 12.03 -3.65 8.62
C GLN A 78 10.89 -4.58 9.07
N GLY A 79 10.99 -5.12 10.28
CA GLY A 79 10.04 -6.07 10.85
C GLY A 79 10.77 -7.16 11.64
N PRO A 80 10.10 -8.30 11.92
CA PRO A 80 8.72 -8.64 11.56
C PRO A 80 7.65 -7.82 12.31
N ILE A 81 6.64 -7.33 11.61
CA ILE A 81 5.49 -6.61 12.18
C ILE A 81 4.28 -7.53 12.23
N GLN A 82 3.70 -7.74 13.40
CA GLN A 82 2.50 -8.56 13.58
C GLN A 82 1.22 -7.79 13.17
N SER A 83 0.42 -8.41 12.31
CA SER A 83 -0.99 -8.06 12.04
C SER A 83 -1.93 -9.12 12.62
N SER A 84 -3.24 -8.98 12.41
CA SER A 84 -4.22 -10.01 12.79
C SER A 84 -4.08 -11.32 12.01
N LEU A 85 -3.41 -11.30 10.85
CA LEU A 85 -3.32 -12.44 9.93
C LEU A 85 -1.94 -13.12 9.94
N GLY A 86 -0.92 -12.48 10.51
CA GLY A 86 0.45 -13.01 10.53
C GLY A 86 1.47 -11.90 10.65
N TYR A 87 2.58 -12.00 9.90
CA TYR A 87 3.75 -11.15 10.05
C TYR A 87 4.16 -10.49 8.74
N HIS A 88 4.72 -9.29 8.84
CA HIS A 88 5.06 -8.46 7.69
C HIS A 88 6.48 -7.94 7.78
N LEU A 89 7.21 -8.01 6.68
CA LEU A 89 8.38 -7.16 6.44
C LEU A 89 7.93 -5.94 5.64
N VAL A 90 8.36 -4.75 6.03
CA VAL A 90 7.89 -3.48 5.50
C VAL A 90 9.07 -2.61 5.08
N ARG A 91 8.99 -2.03 3.88
CA ARG A 91 9.94 -1.04 3.37
C ARG A 91 9.22 0.28 3.13
N ILE A 92 9.61 1.32 3.85
CA ILE A 92 9.02 2.66 3.72
C ILE A 92 9.74 3.44 2.62
N PHE A 93 8.97 4.05 1.72
CA PHE A 93 9.51 4.90 0.64
C PHE A 93 9.24 6.38 0.87
N ASN A 94 8.15 6.71 1.57
CA ASN A 94 7.78 8.09 1.81
C ASN A 94 6.91 8.21 3.07
N TYR A 95 7.17 9.23 3.86
CA TYR A 95 6.37 9.57 5.02
C TYR A 95 6.13 11.07 5.08
N THR A 96 4.86 11.46 5.17
CA THR A 96 4.47 12.83 5.43
C THR A 96 4.03 12.90 6.89
N LYS A 97 4.77 13.66 7.70
CA LYS A 97 4.41 13.89 9.09
C LYS A 97 3.04 14.57 9.14
N LEU A 98 2.19 14.16 10.08
CA LEU A 98 0.96 14.88 10.39
C LEU A 98 1.34 16.33 10.73
N LYS A 99 0.89 17.26 9.89
CA LYS A 99 1.04 18.69 10.08
C LYS A 99 -0.35 19.29 10.01
N GLN A 100 -0.66 20.18 10.95
CA GLN A 100 -1.83 21.05 10.80
C GLN A 100 -1.55 22.01 9.64
N LEU A 101 -2.35 21.88 8.59
CA LEU A 101 -2.28 22.78 7.45
C LEU A 101 -2.93 24.12 7.83
N ASP A 102 -2.40 25.20 7.28
CA ASP A 102 -3.10 26.48 7.30
C ASP A 102 -4.27 26.48 6.30
N LEU A 103 -5.15 27.47 6.43
CA LEU A 103 -6.37 27.55 5.62
C LEU A 103 -6.06 27.58 4.12
N ASP A 104 -5.02 28.30 3.71
CA ASP A 104 -4.65 28.44 2.29
C ASP A 104 -4.18 27.11 1.69
N GLN A 105 -3.41 26.32 2.44
CA GLN A 105 -3.01 24.96 2.06
C GLN A 105 -4.22 24.03 1.98
N VAL A 106 -5.14 24.10 2.95
CA VAL A 106 -6.37 23.28 2.92
C VAL A 106 -7.23 23.64 1.70
N LEU A 107 -7.43 24.92 1.42
CA LEU A 107 -8.20 25.38 0.25
C LEU A 107 -7.59 24.88 -1.06
N THR A 108 -6.26 24.86 -1.15
CA THR A 108 -5.56 24.34 -2.34
C THR A 108 -5.83 22.85 -2.54
N ILE A 109 -5.76 22.04 -1.47
CA ILE A 109 -6.03 20.60 -1.52
C ILE A 109 -7.49 20.33 -1.87
N VAL A 110 -8.43 20.98 -1.19
CA VAL A 110 -9.87 20.81 -1.42
C VAL A 110 -10.23 21.17 -2.85
N ARG A 111 -9.70 22.28 -3.39
CA ARG A 111 -9.90 22.65 -4.80
C ARG A 111 -9.39 21.57 -5.75
N ARG A 112 -8.17 21.07 -5.54
CA ARG A 112 -7.60 19.99 -6.36
C ARG A 112 -8.49 18.75 -6.32
N ASP A 113 -8.84 18.29 -5.12
CA ASP A 113 -9.63 17.08 -4.94
C ASP A 113 -11.02 17.22 -5.56
N TYR A 114 -11.66 18.39 -5.42
CA TYR A 114 -12.91 18.72 -6.11
C TYR A 114 -12.79 18.63 -7.65
N PHE A 115 -11.73 19.19 -8.24
CA PHE A 115 -11.52 19.11 -9.69
C PHE A 115 -11.19 17.71 -10.18
N GLU A 116 -10.48 16.91 -9.39
CA GLU A 116 -10.22 15.50 -9.70
C GLU A 116 -11.50 14.66 -9.66
N ASP A 117 -12.35 14.86 -8.63
CA ASP A 117 -13.65 14.20 -8.54
C ASP A 117 -14.56 14.61 -9.70
N LEU A 118 -14.58 15.90 -10.05
CA LEU A 118 -15.33 16.40 -11.20
C LEU A 118 -14.86 15.74 -12.50
N ARG A 119 -13.56 15.74 -12.79
CA ARG A 119 -12.99 15.07 -13.98
C ARG A 119 -13.34 13.59 -14.04
N LYS A 120 -13.28 12.90 -12.89
CA LYS A 120 -13.65 11.48 -12.81
C LYS A 120 -15.13 11.28 -13.13
N SER A 121 -16.00 12.14 -12.61
CA SER A 121 -17.45 12.10 -12.91
C SER A 121 -17.74 12.38 -14.40
N GLU A 122 -17.07 13.36 -15.01
CA GLU A 122 -17.19 13.68 -16.43
C GLU A 122 -16.68 12.53 -17.30
N THR A 123 -15.52 11.97 -16.96
CA THR A 123 -14.94 10.80 -17.65
C THR A 123 -15.88 9.61 -17.59
N ASN A 124 -16.45 9.30 -16.41
CA ASN A 124 -17.44 8.23 -16.26
C ASN A 124 -18.71 8.49 -17.08
N THR A 125 -19.15 9.74 -17.16
CA THR A 125 -20.31 10.12 -17.98
C THR A 125 -20.02 9.89 -19.47
N ILE A 126 -18.84 10.29 -19.95
CA ILE A 126 -18.41 10.04 -21.33
C ILE A 126 -18.30 8.54 -21.62
N ILE A 127 -17.72 7.76 -20.69
CA ILE A 127 -17.62 6.30 -20.81
C ILE A 127 -19.02 5.68 -20.89
N ASN A 128 -19.94 6.06 -19.99
CA ASN A 128 -21.30 5.52 -19.98
C ASN A 128 -22.06 5.87 -21.27
N ASN A 129 -21.91 7.11 -21.77
CA ASN A 129 -22.51 7.51 -23.04
C ASN A 129 -21.96 6.69 -24.20
N LYS A 130 -20.63 6.46 -24.25
CA LYS A 130 -20.03 5.56 -25.24
C LYS A 130 -20.53 4.12 -25.10
N VAL A 131 -20.64 3.59 -23.88
CA VAL A 131 -21.16 2.25 -23.63
C VAL A 131 -22.60 2.11 -24.16
N ASN A 132 -23.44 3.14 -24.00
CA ASN A 132 -24.80 3.16 -24.51
C ASN A 132 -24.91 3.19 -26.05
N GLU A 133 -23.85 3.57 -26.77
CA GLU A 133 -23.80 3.53 -28.24
C GLU A 133 -23.55 2.10 -28.79
N TYR A 134 -23.14 1.16 -27.93
CA TYR A 134 -22.84 -0.22 -28.32
C TYR A 134 -23.85 -1.20 -27.72
N ASN A 135 -24.33 -2.16 -28.51
CA ASN A 135 -25.10 -3.30 -28.00
C ASN A 135 -24.14 -4.33 -27.39
N ILE A 136 -23.95 -4.26 -26.08
CA ILE A 136 -23.19 -5.26 -25.32
C ILE A 136 -24.06 -6.53 -25.21
N SER A 137 -23.56 -7.65 -25.74
CA SER A 137 -24.19 -8.96 -25.59
C SER A 137 -23.26 -9.89 -24.84
N ASP A 138 -23.63 -10.20 -23.59
CA ASP A 138 -22.92 -11.19 -22.79
C ASP A 138 -23.34 -12.59 -23.26
N ARG A 139 -22.41 -13.34 -23.85
CA ARG A 139 -22.57 -14.80 -23.99
C ARG A 139 -22.38 -15.43 -22.62
N ILE A 140 -23.46 -15.58 -21.88
CA ILE A 140 -23.51 -16.54 -20.77
C ILE A 140 -23.56 -17.93 -21.43
N ASN A 141 -22.42 -18.62 -21.48
CA ASN A 141 -22.37 -20.03 -21.87
C ASN A 141 -22.94 -20.88 -20.72
N ASN A 142 -23.96 -21.67 -21.03
CA ASN A 142 -24.49 -22.78 -20.24
C ASN A 142 -23.42 -23.86 -19.99
#